data_AF-A0ABD7VAU0-F1
#
_entry.id   AF-A0ABD7VAU0-F1
#
_cell.length_a   1.000
_cell.length_b   1.000
_cell.length_c   1.000
_cell.angle_alpha   90.00
_cell.angle_beta   90.00
_cell.angle_gamma   90.00
#
_symmetry.space_group_name_H-M   'P 1'
#
loop_
_entity.id
_entity.type
_entity.pdbx_description
1 polymer ?
#
loop_
_entity_poly.entity_id
_entity_poly.type
_entity_poly.pdbx_seq_one_letter_code
_entity_poly.pdbx_strand_id
1 'polypeptide(L)'
;MLPEGAGRADLQQRVWKVIDSISENSERFENLRREVFDRAGEATCCDRAAFTFANLETRVMMHHALAQAGDREQGPALFQLSRALFRLHEVDTLAAADIARREAAIAQSRPPEEARRLPAPQIPEEVEIRLFYRHALRDRLLLPGQPERMGFGRLVDVSDEQVNAAHQSVLALDNSAQEFQALVTREFWQKFITNKYQVDFETQRQPFQDRQAALDDLHAANELAPAEYQTQSNSLQASWIVAESVLIESLTRQELAGYSTGSTVGEAADTTA
;
A
#
# COMPACT_ATOMS: atom_id res chain seq x y z
N MET A 1 -18.32 -27.18 3.59
CA MET A 1 -16.92 -27.58 3.86
C MET A 1 -16.30 -27.94 2.53
N LEU A 2 -15.52 -27.03 1.92
CA LEU A 2 -14.85 -27.33 0.65
C LEU A 2 -13.73 -28.36 0.89
N PRO A 3 -13.49 -29.32 -0.02
CA PRO A 3 -12.54 -30.40 0.17
C PRO A 3 -11.11 -29.88 0.40
N GLU A 4 -10.29 -30.59 1.18
CA GLU A 4 -8.89 -30.21 1.49
C GLU A 4 -8.04 -29.95 0.22
N GLY A 5 -8.37 -30.58 -0.90
CA GLY A 5 -7.73 -30.34 -2.20
C GLY A 5 -7.88 -28.91 -2.73
N ALA A 6 -8.94 -28.19 -2.35
CA ALA A 6 -9.17 -26.81 -2.82
C ALA A 6 -8.15 -25.81 -2.23
N GLY A 7 -7.81 -25.94 -0.94
CA GLY A 7 -6.83 -25.05 -0.29
C GLY A 7 -5.40 -25.25 -0.82
N ARG A 8 -5.05 -26.49 -1.18
CA ARG A 8 -3.77 -26.79 -1.83
C ARG A 8 -3.70 -26.20 -3.24
N ALA A 9 -4.79 -26.28 -4.00
CA ALA A 9 -4.85 -25.71 -5.35
C ALA A 9 -4.73 -24.17 -5.33
N ASP A 10 -5.45 -23.49 -4.42
CA ASP A 10 -5.32 -22.04 -4.20
C ASP A 10 -3.87 -21.64 -3.89
N LEU A 11 -3.26 -22.30 -2.88
CA LEU A 11 -1.88 -22.01 -2.51
C LEU A 11 -0.91 -22.23 -3.67
N GLN A 12 -1.07 -23.33 -4.42
CA GLN A 12 -0.24 -23.61 -5.59
C GLN A 12 -0.35 -22.49 -6.64
N GLN A 13 -1.57 -22.07 -6.99
CA GLN A 13 -1.80 -21.01 -7.96
C GLN A 13 -1.16 -19.69 -7.51
N ARG A 14 -1.31 -19.33 -6.24
CA ARG A 14 -0.73 -18.11 -5.65
C ARG A 14 0.80 -18.15 -5.66
N VAL A 15 1.41 -19.26 -5.28
CA VAL A 15 2.86 -19.44 -5.31
C VAL A 15 3.40 -19.30 -6.73
N TRP A 16 2.76 -19.95 -7.72
CA TRP A 16 3.16 -19.82 -9.11
C TRP A 16 3.02 -18.39 -9.63
N LYS A 17 1.97 -17.67 -9.25
CA LYS A 17 1.82 -16.25 -9.60
C LYS A 17 3.00 -15.41 -9.13
N VAL A 18 3.50 -15.64 -7.91
CA VAL A 18 4.69 -14.96 -7.39
C VAL A 18 5.94 -15.39 -8.16
N ILE A 19 6.14 -16.69 -8.39
CA ILE A 19 7.28 -17.23 -9.13
C ILE A 19 7.34 -16.68 -10.56
N ASP A 20 6.23 -16.71 -11.29
CA ASP A 20 6.13 -16.20 -12.65
C ASP A 20 6.48 -14.70 -12.69
N SER A 21 5.98 -13.95 -11.70
CA SER A 21 6.25 -12.52 -11.56
C SER A 21 7.72 -12.20 -11.27
N ILE A 22 8.52 -13.13 -10.76
CA ILE A 22 9.96 -12.91 -10.52
C ILE A 22 10.85 -13.65 -11.52
N SER A 23 10.27 -14.46 -12.41
CA SER A 23 11.01 -15.27 -13.39
C SER A 23 11.32 -14.53 -14.68
N GLU A 24 10.62 -13.42 -14.96
CA GLU A 24 10.91 -12.60 -16.12
C GLU A 24 12.29 -11.92 -15.99
N ASN A 25 13.08 -11.96 -17.07
CA ASN A 25 14.47 -11.50 -17.08
C ASN A 25 14.58 -10.10 -17.68
N SER A 26 13.98 -9.11 -17.00
CA SER A 26 14.15 -7.68 -17.31
C SER A 26 14.63 -6.92 -16.08
N GLU A 27 15.32 -5.80 -16.26
CA GLU A 27 15.89 -4.99 -15.16
C GLU A 27 14.84 -4.64 -14.09
N ARG A 28 13.60 -4.39 -14.52
CA ARG A 28 12.47 -4.11 -13.65
C ARG A 28 12.11 -5.29 -12.74
N PHE A 29 12.29 -6.52 -13.23
CA PHE A 29 12.05 -7.74 -12.46
C PHE A 29 13.25 -8.14 -11.60
N GLU A 30 14.47 -7.71 -11.93
CA GLU A 30 15.64 -7.90 -11.06
C GLU A 30 15.46 -7.23 -9.69
N ASN A 31 14.95 -5.99 -9.67
CA ASN A 31 14.66 -5.29 -8.41
C ASN A 31 13.59 -6.01 -7.58
N LEU A 32 12.49 -6.43 -8.22
CA LEU A 32 11.43 -7.19 -7.55
C LEU A 32 11.96 -8.51 -7.01
N ARG A 33 12.75 -9.24 -7.81
CA ARG A 33 13.31 -10.54 -7.44
C ARG A 33 14.22 -10.41 -6.21
N ARG A 34 15.10 -9.40 -6.17
CA ARG A 34 15.92 -9.09 -4.99
C ARG A 34 15.06 -8.84 -3.77
N GLU A 35 14.09 -7.92 -3.86
CA GLU A 35 13.22 -7.59 -2.74
C GLU A 35 12.44 -8.82 -2.23
N VAL A 36 11.96 -9.67 -3.13
CA VAL A 36 11.26 -10.91 -2.78
C VAL A 36 12.19 -11.89 -2.06
N PHE A 37 13.41 -12.09 -2.58
CA PHE A 37 14.38 -13.00 -1.95
C PHE A 37 14.86 -12.53 -0.59
N ASP A 38 15.13 -11.23 -0.42
CA ASP A 38 15.56 -10.66 0.85
C ASP A 38 14.50 -10.88 1.94
N ARG A 39 13.22 -10.70 1.61
CA ARG A 39 12.11 -10.84 2.57
C ARG A 39 11.67 -12.29 2.80
N ALA A 40 11.89 -13.19 1.83
CA ALA A 40 11.45 -14.59 1.93
C ALA A 40 12.30 -15.43 2.88
N GLY A 41 13.57 -15.05 3.11
CA GLY A 41 14.54 -15.82 3.91
C GLY A 41 14.36 -15.74 5.43
N GLU A 42 13.47 -14.87 5.94
CA GLU A 42 13.41 -14.53 7.37
C GLU A 42 12.42 -15.38 8.19
N ALA A 43 11.57 -16.18 7.55
CA ALA A 43 10.51 -16.91 8.25
C ALA A 43 11.01 -18.20 8.92
N THR A 44 10.91 -18.26 10.25
CA THR A 44 11.32 -19.42 11.05
C THR A 44 10.18 -20.39 11.44
N CYS A 45 8.92 -19.99 11.27
CA CYS A 45 7.72 -20.77 11.62
C CYS A 45 6.67 -20.73 10.48
N CYS A 46 5.71 -21.67 10.48
CA CYS A 46 4.69 -21.79 9.43
C CYS A 46 3.80 -20.53 9.30
N ASP A 47 3.32 -19.97 10.41
CA ASP A 47 2.50 -18.75 10.41
C ASP A 47 3.26 -17.54 9.91
N ARG A 48 4.52 -17.42 10.32
CA ARG A 48 5.44 -16.40 9.81
C ARG A 48 5.64 -16.56 8.31
N ALA A 49 5.78 -17.78 7.80
CA ALA A 49 5.87 -18.03 6.37
C ALA A 49 4.58 -17.63 5.63
N ALA A 50 3.40 -17.94 6.17
CA ALA A 50 2.12 -17.56 5.59
C ALA A 50 1.94 -16.02 5.55
N PHE A 51 2.28 -15.34 6.64
CA PHE A 51 2.23 -13.88 6.73
C PHE A 51 3.23 -13.21 5.77
N THR A 52 4.48 -13.68 5.75
CA THR A 52 5.49 -13.23 4.80
C THR A 52 5.02 -13.43 3.37
N PHE A 53 4.47 -14.59 3.03
CA PHE A 53 3.99 -14.89 1.68
C PHE A 53 2.85 -13.95 1.25
N ALA A 54 1.85 -13.71 2.10
CA ALA A 54 0.77 -12.76 1.80
C ALA A 54 1.29 -11.33 1.56
N ASN A 55 2.34 -10.92 2.29
CA ASN A 55 3.00 -9.63 2.07
C ASN A 55 3.77 -9.59 0.73
N LEU A 56 4.42 -10.69 0.34
CA LEU A 56 5.10 -10.82 -0.95
C LEU A 56 4.10 -10.74 -2.12
N GLU A 57 2.94 -11.37 -2.01
CA GLU A 57 1.89 -11.24 -3.03
C GLU A 57 1.43 -9.80 -3.20
N THR A 58 1.26 -9.09 -2.08
CA THR A 58 0.88 -7.68 -2.09
C THR A 58 1.94 -6.82 -2.79
N ARG A 59 3.23 -7.13 -2.58
CA ARG A 59 4.36 -6.49 -3.28
C ARG A 59 4.33 -6.76 -4.78
N VAL A 60 4.10 -8.02 -5.17
CA VAL A 60 3.94 -8.41 -6.58
C VAL A 60 2.78 -7.67 -7.23
N MET A 61 1.62 -7.54 -6.56
CA MET A 61 0.48 -6.77 -7.08
C MET A 61 0.84 -5.29 -7.32
N MET A 62 1.56 -4.65 -6.39
CA MET A 62 2.01 -3.26 -6.57
C MET A 62 3.00 -3.12 -7.74
N HIS A 63 3.89 -4.09 -7.95
CA HIS A 63 4.81 -4.09 -9.08
C HIS A 63 4.08 -4.20 -10.43
N HIS A 64 3.09 -5.09 -10.54
CA HIS A 64 2.21 -5.20 -11.70
C HIS A 64 1.42 -3.93 -11.96
N ALA A 65 0.85 -3.33 -10.91
CA ALA A 65 0.15 -2.06 -11.00
C ALA A 65 1.05 -0.94 -11.56
N LEU A 66 2.28 -0.85 -11.09
CA LEU A 66 3.28 0.09 -11.62
C LEU A 66 3.60 -0.20 -13.10
N ALA A 67 3.41 -1.43 -13.57
CA ALA A 67 3.70 -1.83 -14.96
C ALA A 67 2.62 -1.34 -15.88
N GLN A 68 1.39 -1.46 -15.41
CA GLN A 68 0.18 -1.07 -16.11
C GLN A 68 -0.10 0.44 -16.00
N ALA A 69 0.51 1.15 -15.05
CA ALA A 69 0.35 2.60 -14.87
C ALA A 69 0.77 3.50 -16.05
N GLY A 70 1.27 2.94 -17.16
CA GLY A 70 1.42 3.69 -18.42
C GLY A 70 0.14 3.79 -19.24
N ASP A 71 -0.80 2.87 -19.03
CA ASP A 71 -2.07 2.81 -19.72
C ASP A 71 -3.10 3.71 -19.01
N ARG A 72 -3.68 4.65 -19.79
CA ARG A 72 -4.59 5.68 -19.29
C ARG A 72 -5.95 5.14 -18.86
N GLU A 73 -6.30 3.92 -19.29
CA GLU A 73 -7.55 3.25 -18.92
C GLU A 73 -7.46 2.49 -17.59
N GLN A 74 -6.25 2.33 -17.02
CA GLN A 74 -6.03 1.54 -15.80
C GLN A 74 -6.41 2.28 -14.51
N GLY A 75 -6.79 3.55 -14.60
CA GLY A 75 -7.10 4.40 -13.45
C GLY A 75 -8.05 3.76 -12.43
N PRO A 76 -9.24 3.25 -12.83
CA PRO A 76 -10.16 2.61 -11.90
C PRO A 76 -9.57 1.38 -11.21
N ALA A 77 -8.85 0.52 -11.93
CA ALA A 77 -8.24 -0.68 -11.37
C ALA A 77 -7.11 -0.34 -10.37
N LEU A 78 -6.27 0.64 -10.70
CA LEU A 78 -5.22 1.13 -9.81
C LEU A 78 -5.80 1.76 -8.54
N PHE A 79 -6.89 2.51 -8.66
CA PHE A 79 -7.59 3.08 -7.50
C PHE A 79 -8.19 1.98 -6.60
N GLN A 80 -8.85 0.97 -7.18
CA GLN A 80 -9.39 -0.15 -6.40
C GLN A 80 -8.29 -0.94 -5.67
N LEU A 81 -7.16 -1.19 -6.33
CA LEU A 81 -6.01 -1.81 -5.67
C LEU A 81 -5.48 -0.92 -4.52
N SER A 82 -5.33 0.38 -4.77
CA SER A 82 -4.91 1.36 -3.77
C SER A 82 -5.82 1.34 -2.52
N ARG A 83 -7.14 1.33 -2.72
CA ARG A 83 -8.13 1.17 -1.64
C ARG A 83 -7.98 -0.14 -0.89
N ALA A 84 -7.88 -1.26 -1.61
CA ALA A 84 -7.71 -2.58 -1.01
C ALA A 84 -6.43 -2.68 -0.16
N LEU A 85 -5.33 -2.09 -0.64
CA LEU A 85 -4.06 -1.99 0.09
C LEU A 85 -4.17 -1.09 1.32
N PHE A 86 -4.91 0.03 1.22
CA PHE A 86 -5.14 0.93 2.36
C PHE A 86 -5.94 0.22 3.45
N ARG A 87 -7.03 -0.44 3.10
CA ARG A 87 -7.83 -1.23 4.05
C ARG A 87 -7.02 -2.35 4.70
N LEU A 88 -6.15 -3.04 3.95
CA LEU A 88 -5.24 -4.04 4.50
C LEU A 88 -4.30 -3.44 5.56
N HIS A 89 -3.72 -2.27 5.28
CA HIS A 89 -2.88 -1.56 6.24
C HIS A 89 -3.65 -1.19 7.52
N GLU A 90 -4.86 -0.66 7.39
CA GLU A 90 -5.68 -0.31 8.56
C GLU A 90 -6.06 -1.55 9.40
N VAL A 91 -6.34 -2.68 8.75
CA VAL A 91 -6.54 -3.97 9.45
C VAL A 91 -5.29 -4.39 10.22
N ASP A 92 -4.10 -4.26 9.63
CA ASP A 92 -2.83 -4.57 10.32
C ASP A 92 -2.56 -3.65 11.51
N THR A 93 -2.92 -2.37 11.38
CA THR A 93 -2.82 -1.37 12.46
C THR A 93 -3.75 -1.74 13.62
N LEU A 94 -4.98 -2.15 13.32
CA LEU A 94 -5.94 -2.61 14.34
C LEU A 94 -5.49 -3.91 15.02
N ALA A 95 -4.94 -4.86 14.27
CA ALA A 95 -4.37 -6.08 14.83
C ALA A 95 -3.16 -5.78 15.72
N ALA A 96 -2.27 -4.88 15.29
CA ALA A 96 -1.14 -4.42 16.10
C ALA A 96 -1.58 -3.75 17.40
N ALA A 97 -2.64 -2.92 17.36
CA ALA A 97 -3.21 -2.31 18.54
C ALA A 97 -3.82 -3.36 19.49
N ASP A 98 -4.41 -4.44 18.97
CA ASP A 98 -4.92 -5.54 19.79
C ASP A 98 -3.81 -6.30 20.50
N ILE A 99 -2.74 -6.64 19.77
CA ILE A 99 -1.53 -7.25 20.31
C ILE A 99 -0.96 -6.40 21.44
N ALA A 100 -0.78 -5.09 21.20
CA ALA A 100 -0.26 -4.16 22.20
C ALA A 100 -1.14 -4.07 23.45
N ARG A 101 -2.48 -4.12 23.31
CA ARG A 101 -3.40 -4.16 24.46
C ARG A 101 -3.23 -5.44 25.28
N ARG A 102 -3.10 -6.60 24.63
CA ARG A 102 -2.86 -7.89 25.31
C ARG A 102 -1.54 -7.88 26.06
N GLU A 103 -0.47 -7.40 25.42
CA GLU A 103 0.85 -7.25 26.04
C GLU A 103 0.80 -6.29 27.24
N ALA A 104 0.12 -5.15 27.11
CA ALA A 104 -0.06 -4.22 28.22
C ALA A 104 -0.81 -4.85 29.40
N ALA A 105 -1.85 -5.66 29.14
CA ALA A 105 -2.57 -6.39 30.18
C ALA A 105 -1.67 -7.40 30.91
N ILE A 106 -0.83 -8.16 30.17
CA ILE A 106 0.17 -9.07 30.75
C ILE A 106 1.18 -8.29 31.60
N ALA A 107 1.65 -7.14 31.11
CA ALA A 107 2.60 -6.30 31.84
C ALA A 107 1.99 -5.80 33.16
N GLN A 108 0.71 -5.41 33.16
CA GLN A 108 -0.02 -4.93 34.34
C GLN A 108 -0.31 -6.05 35.34
N SER A 109 -0.49 -7.29 34.90
CA SER A 109 -0.72 -8.44 35.79
C SER A 109 0.56 -8.99 36.44
N ARG A 110 1.74 -8.54 36.02
CA ARG A 110 3.02 -9.06 36.55
C ARG A 110 3.29 -8.57 37.98
N PRO A 111 3.76 -9.44 38.88
CA PRO A 111 4.28 -9.03 40.17
C PRO A 111 5.42 -8.01 40.03
N PRO A 112 5.60 -7.08 40.99
CA PRO A 112 6.64 -6.05 40.92
C PRO A 112 8.07 -6.59 40.75
N GLU A 113 8.37 -7.77 41.30
CA GLU A 113 9.68 -8.39 41.16
C GLU A 113 9.94 -8.91 39.74
N GLU A 114 8.93 -9.48 39.08
CA GLU A 114 9.02 -9.97 37.72
C GLU A 114 9.07 -8.82 36.72
N ALA A 115 8.27 -7.78 36.94
CA ALA A 115 8.27 -6.58 36.08
C ALA A 115 9.63 -5.88 36.01
N ARG A 116 10.47 -5.99 37.06
CA ARG A 116 11.84 -5.45 37.08
C ARG A 116 12.87 -6.32 36.39
N ARG A 117 12.61 -7.63 36.25
CA ARG A 117 13.59 -8.62 35.77
C ARG A 117 13.31 -9.08 34.34
N LEU A 118 12.04 -9.17 33.96
CA LEU A 118 11.63 -9.69 32.66
C LEU A 118 11.52 -8.56 31.63
N PRO A 119 11.84 -8.83 30.35
CA PRO A 119 11.59 -7.88 29.27
C PRO A 119 10.09 -7.62 29.09
N ALA A 120 9.73 -6.59 28.31
CA ALA A 120 8.35 -6.34 27.92
C ALA A 120 7.70 -7.63 27.38
N PRO A 121 6.45 -7.94 27.77
CA PRO A 121 5.77 -9.13 27.26
C PRO A 121 5.65 -9.07 25.74
N GLN A 122 5.82 -10.22 25.12
CA GLN A 122 5.51 -10.46 23.72
C GLN A 122 4.56 -11.66 23.69
N ILE A 123 3.45 -11.52 22.98
CA ILE A 123 2.53 -12.65 22.84
C ILE A 123 3.00 -13.58 21.71
N PRO A 124 3.11 -14.90 21.95
CA PRO A 124 3.53 -15.84 20.93
C PRO A 124 2.64 -15.82 19.67
N GLU A 125 1.35 -15.56 19.85
CA GLU A 125 0.32 -15.62 18.81
C GLU A 125 0.20 -14.33 17.98
N GLU A 126 1.21 -13.43 18.00
CA GLU A 126 1.13 -12.14 17.31
C GLU A 126 0.81 -12.27 15.82
N VAL A 127 1.35 -13.31 15.16
CA VAL A 127 1.23 -13.52 13.72
C VAL A 127 -0.14 -14.10 13.41
N GLU A 128 -0.59 -15.04 14.22
CA GLU A 128 -1.88 -15.69 14.14
C GLU A 128 -3.01 -14.67 14.33
N ILE A 129 -2.85 -13.70 15.25
CA ILE A 129 -3.82 -12.60 15.43
C ILE A 129 -3.90 -11.75 14.17
N ARG A 130 -2.76 -11.35 13.59
CA ARG A 130 -2.73 -10.57 12.33
C ARG A 130 -3.38 -11.32 11.18
N LEU A 131 -3.03 -12.59 11.00
CA LEU A 131 -3.61 -13.45 9.97
C LEU A 131 -5.11 -13.64 10.18
N PHE A 132 -5.57 -13.72 11.44
CA PHE A 132 -6.98 -13.84 11.76
C PHE A 132 -7.78 -12.61 11.35
N TYR A 133 -7.35 -11.41 11.75
CA TYR A 133 -8.00 -10.18 11.35
C TYR A 133 -8.05 -10.04 9.82
N ARG A 134 -6.93 -10.29 9.14
CA ARG A 134 -6.88 -10.22 7.66
C ARG A 134 -7.82 -11.22 7.00
N HIS A 135 -7.83 -12.48 7.45
CA HIS A 135 -8.67 -13.50 6.85
C HIS A 135 -10.16 -13.27 7.15
N ALA A 136 -10.51 -12.97 8.41
CA ALA A 136 -11.89 -12.73 8.83
C ALA A 136 -12.52 -11.53 8.12
N LEU A 137 -11.72 -10.55 7.71
CA LEU A 137 -12.16 -9.35 7.00
C LEU A 137 -11.94 -9.41 5.48
N ARG A 138 -11.35 -10.48 4.95
CA ARG A 138 -10.96 -10.64 3.54
C ARG A 138 -12.07 -10.23 2.59
N ASP A 139 -13.20 -10.94 2.64
CA ASP A 139 -14.26 -10.78 1.65
C ASP A 139 -15.03 -9.48 1.84
N ARG A 140 -15.18 -9.06 3.11
CA ARG A 140 -15.94 -7.86 3.49
C ARG A 140 -15.21 -6.56 3.14
N LEU A 141 -13.87 -6.57 3.15
CA LEU A 141 -13.04 -5.41 2.83
C LEU A 141 -12.29 -5.54 1.51
N LEU A 142 -12.43 -6.68 0.81
CA LEU A 142 -11.70 -7.04 -0.40
C LEU A 142 -10.18 -7.02 -0.20
N LEU A 143 -9.70 -7.58 0.91
CA LEU A 143 -8.28 -7.55 1.25
C LEU A 143 -7.44 -8.40 0.27
N PRO A 144 -6.37 -7.84 -0.31
CA PRO A 144 -5.54 -8.56 -1.27
C PRO A 144 -4.62 -9.57 -0.57
N GLY A 145 -4.20 -10.61 -1.29
CA GLY A 145 -3.17 -11.56 -0.84
C GLY A 145 -3.61 -12.50 0.29
N GLN A 146 -4.91 -12.61 0.56
CA GLN A 146 -5.42 -13.49 1.61
C GLN A 146 -5.78 -14.87 1.05
N PRO A 147 -5.43 -15.98 1.75
CA PRO A 147 -5.81 -17.32 1.34
C PRO A 147 -7.32 -17.53 1.35
N GLU A 148 -7.81 -18.46 0.53
CA GLU A 148 -9.20 -18.90 0.56
C GLU A 148 -9.60 -19.54 1.90
N ARG A 149 -8.65 -20.24 2.54
CA ARG A 149 -8.87 -20.93 3.83
C ARG A 149 -7.83 -20.51 4.86
N MET A 150 -8.29 -20.33 6.09
CA MET A 150 -7.40 -20.15 7.24
C MET A 150 -7.10 -21.49 7.91
N GLY A 151 -5.81 -21.78 8.12
CA GLY A 151 -5.37 -22.99 8.81
C GLY A 151 -5.46 -22.94 10.34
N PHE A 152 -5.64 -21.74 10.93
CA PHE A 152 -5.33 -21.49 12.34
C PHE A 152 -6.48 -20.87 13.16
N GLY A 153 -7.67 -20.69 12.58
CA GLY A 153 -8.73 -19.83 13.14
C GLY A 153 -9.29 -20.20 14.53
N ARG A 154 -8.91 -21.34 15.13
CA ARG A 154 -9.30 -21.72 16.49
C ARG A 154 -8.27 -21.37 17.58
N LEU A 155 -7.10 -20.86 17.21
CA LEU A 155 -5.97 -20.69 18.12
C LEU A 155 -5.85 -19.29 18.71
N VAL A 156 -6.63 -18.33 18.24
CA VAL A 156 -6.58 -16.94 18.68
C VAL A 156 -7.93 -16.48 19.21
N ASP A 157 -7.90 -15.93 20.43
CA ASP A 157 -9.08 -15.40 21.13
C ASP A 157 -9.42 -14.00 20.62
N VAL A 158 -9.90 -13.91 19.37
CA VAL A 158 -10.42 -12.68 18.76
C VAL A 158 -11.92 -12.88 18.52
N SER A 159 -12.76 -12.08 19.18
CA SER A 159 -14.21 -12.24 19.12
C SER A 159 -14.82 -11.67 17.83
N ASP A 160 -16.00 -12.16 17.46
CA ASP A 160 -16.77 -11.61 16.33
C ASP A 160 -17.10 -10.13 16.52
N GLU A 161 -17.27 -9.68 17.77
CA GLU A 161 -17.48 -8.28 18.11
C GLU A 161 -16.24 -7.43 17.76
N GLN A 162 -15.03 -7.93 18.07
CA GLN A 162 -13.78 -7.26 17.70
C GLN A 162 -13.61 -7.21 16.17
N VAL A 163 -13.94 -8.29 15.45
CA VAL A 163 -13.88 -8.31 13.98
C VAL A 163 -14.89 -7.32 13.39
N ASN A 164 -16.11 -7.29 13.90
CA ASN A 164 -17.14 -6.36 13.43
C ASN A 164 -16.79 -4.90 13.72
N ALA A 165 -16.23 -4.61 14.90
CA ALA A 165 -15.73 -3.27 15.21
C ALA A 165 -14.59 -2.87 14.26
N ALA A 166 -13.63 -3.76 14.01
CA ALA A 166 -12.55 -3.51 13.07
C ALA A 166 -13.07 -3.24 11.64
N HIS A 167 -14.04 -4.03 11.17
CA HIS A 167 -14.70 -3.79 9.89
C HIS A 167 -15.30 -2.38 9.78
N GLN A 168 -16.06 -1.96 10.78
CA GLN A 168 -16.70 -0.63 10.77
C GLN A 168 -15.67 0.50 10.83
N SER A 169 -14.62 0.35 11.65
CA SER A 169 -13.53 1.32 11.74
C SER A 169 -12.82 1.50 10.39
N VAL A 170 -12.56 0.43 9.66
CA VAL A 170 -11.90 0.51 8.34
C VAL A 170 -12.83 1.12 7.30
N LEU A 171 -14.12 0.72 7.25
CA LEU A 171 -15.08 1.32 6.32
C LEU A 171 -15.30 2.81 6.56
N ALA A 172 -15.24 3.26 7.81
CA ALA A 172 -15.35 4.68 8.14
C ALA A 172 -14.21 5.54 7.56
N LEU A 173 -13.10 4.92 7.13
CA LEU A 173 -11.97 5.58 6.49
C LEU A 173 -12.10 5.63 4.96
N ASP A 174 -13.12 5.01 4.36
CA ASP A 174 -13.36 5.14 2.93
C ASP A 174 -13.69 6.60 2.57
N ASN A 175 -13.08 7.09 1.50
CA ASN A 175 -13.16 8.48 1.01
C ASN A 175 -12.67 9.53 2.02
N SER A 176 -11.90 9.10 3.03
CA SER A 176 -11.28 10.00 4.01
C SER A 176 -10.06 10.72 3.43
N ALA A 177 -9.59 11.76 4.13
CA ALA A 177 -8.34 12.42 3.79
C ALA A 177 -7.14 11.44 3.88
N GLN A 178 -7.21 10.46 4.78
CA GLN A 178 -6.20 9.43 4.98
C GLN A 178 -6.13 8.48 3.78
N GLU A 179 -7.27 8.00 3.26
CA GLU A 179 -7.29 7.17 2.04
C GLU A 179 -6.72 7.95 0.85
N PHE A 180 -7.13 9.21 0.70
CA PHE A 180 -6.64 10.08 -0.37
C PHE A 180 -5.12 10.28 -0.28
N GLN A 181 -4.58 10.55 0.91
CA GLN A 181 -3.15 10.71 1.11
C GLN A 181 -2.38 9.40 0.84
N ALA A 182 -2.95 8.25 1.22
CA ALA A 182 -2.37 6.94 0.88
C ALA A 182 -2.38 6.68 -0.65
N LEU A 183 -3.38 7.18 -1.38
CA LEU A 183 -3.44 7.08 -2.85
C LEU A 183 -2.35 7.93 -3.52
N VAL A 184 -2.26 9.22 -3.21
CA VAL A 184 -1.33 10.15 -3.90
C VAL A 184 0.14 9.87 -3.61
N THR A 185 0.44 9.12 -2.56
CA THR A 185 1.81 8.69 -2.21
C THR A 185 2.22 7.36 -2.86
N ARG A 186 1.31 6.66 -3.54
CA ARG A 186 1.63 5.38 -4.22
C ARG A 186 2.32 5.63 -5.56
N GLU A 187 3.48 5.01 -5.74
CA GLU A 187 4.29 5.16 -6.96
C GLU A 187 3.52 4.83 -8.24
N PHE A 188 2.75 3.73 -8.25
CA PHE A 188 1.96 3.37 -9.43
C PHE A 188 0.89 4.41 -9.75
N TRP A 189 0.35 5.08 -8.73
CA TRP A 189 -0.67 6.12 -8.92
C TRP A 189 -0.04 7.41 -9.41
N GLN A 190 1.08 7.83 -8.81
CA GLN A 190 1.85 8.99 -9.28
C GLN A 190 2.26 8.81 -10.75
N LYS A 191 2.81 7.65 -11.10
CA LYS A 191 3.15 7.31 -12.48
C LYS A 191 1.94 7.39 -13.42
N PHE A 192 0.79 6.85 -12.99
CA PHE A 192 -0.44 6.92 -13.77
C PHE A 192 -0.90 8.36 -14.01
N ILE A 193 -0.99 9.18 -12.95
CA ILE A 193 -1.40 10.58 -13.05
C ILE A 193 -0.44 11.38 -13.94
N THR A 194 0.87 11.23 -13.75
CA THR A 194 1.87 11.92 -14.56
C THR A 194 1.81 11.51 -16.04
N ASN A 195 1.56 10.24 -16.36
CA ASN A 195 1.43 9.79 -17.74
C ASN A 195 0.12 10.23 -18.41
N LYS A 196 -0.98 10.23 -17.65
CA LYS A 196 -2.30 10.63 -18.15
C LYS A 196 -2.36 12.12 -18.43
N TYR A 197 -1.81 12.93 -17.54
CA TYR A 197 -1.84 14.40 -17.57
C TYR A 197 -0.48 15.02 -17.92
N GLN A 198 0.30 14.34 -18.77
CA GLN A 198 1.67 14.73 -19.11
C GLN A 198 1.79 16.21 -19.53
N VAL A 199 0.82 16.71 -20.29
CA VAL A 199 0.81 18.11 -20.76
C VAL A 199 0.71 19.10 -19.60
N ASP A 200 -0.09 18.81 -18.58
CA ASP A 200 -0.22 19.65 -17.37
C ASP A 200 1.10 19.71 -16.60
N PHE A 201 1.77 18.56 -16.44
CA PHE A 201 3.07 18.48 -15.79
C PHE A 201 4.16 19.22 -16.58
N GLU A 202 4.21 19.05 -17.90
CA GLU A 202 5.18 19.75 -18.76
C GLU A 202 4.96 21.27 -18.71
N THR A 203 3.70 21.71 -18.80
CA THR A 203 3.33 23.13 -18.71
C THR A 203 3.74 23.73 -17.36
N GLN A 204 3.51 23.03 -16.25
CA GLN A 204 3.91 23.50 -14.93
C GLN A 204 5.43 23.47 -14.72
N ARG A 205 6.13 22.53 -15.37
CA ARG A 205 7.59 22.37 -15.26
C ARG A 205 8.36 23.44 -16.04
N GLN A 206 7.81 23.95 -17.15
CA GLN A 206 8.49 24.89 -18.04
C GLN A 206 9.09 26.12 -17.32
N PRO A 207 8.35 26.86 -16.46
CA PRO A 207 8.92 28.02 -15.78
C PRO A 207 10.08 27.69 -14.83
N PHE A 208 10.14 26.47 -14.30
CA PHE A 208 11.25 26.02 -13.47
C PHE A 208 12.47 25.68 -14.32
N GLN A 209 12.27 25.05 -15.49
CA GLN A 209 13.35 24.80 -16.44
C GLN A 209 13.96 26.10 -16.96
N ASP A 210 13.14 27.10 -17.30
CA ASP A 210 13.62 28.40 -17.77
C ASP A 210 14.46 29.12 -16.70
N ARG A 211 14.04 29.06 -15.43
CA ARG A 211 14.80 29.64 -14.31
C ARG A 211 16.10 28.89 -14.04
N GLN A 212 16.09 27.56 -14.12
CA GLN A 212 17.30 26.77 -13.94
C GLN A 212 18.32 27.08 -15.05
N ALA A 213 17.87 27.15 -16.31
CA ALA A 213 18.71 27.51 -17.44
C ALA A 213 19.34 28.91 -17.26
N ALA A 214 18.57 29.89 -16.77
CA ALA A 214 19.11 31.22 -16.46
C ALA A 214 20.19 31.19 -15.35
N LEU A 215 20.02 30.35 -14.31
CA LEU A 215 21.05 30.16 -13.28
C LEU A 215 22.30 29.49 -13.86
N ASP A 216 22.13 28.49 -14.73
CA ASP A 216 23.22 27.79 -15.40
C ASP A 216 24.02 28.76 -16.29
N ASP A 217 23.35 29.62 -17.05
CA ASP A 217 23.96 30.64 -17.91
C ASP A 217 24.77 31.66 -17.09
N LEU A 218 24.20 32.17 -15.99
CA LEU A 218 24.90 33.10 -15.08
C LEU A 218 26.13 32.46 -14.43
N HIS A 219 26.03 31.19 -14.06
CA HIS A 219 27.15 30.45 -13.49
C HIS A 219 28.24 30.21 -14.53
N ALA A 220 27.88 29.82 -15.76
CA ALA A 220 28.81 29.64 -16.87
C ALA A 220 29.54 30.95 -17.26
N ALA A 221 28.85 32.08 -17.14
CA ALA A 221 29.42 33.41 -17.34
C ALA A 221 30.31 33.89 -16.18
N ASN A 222 30.44 33.11 -15.09
CA ASN A 222 31.08 33.51 -13.82
C ASN A 222 30.44 34.74 -13.16
N GLU A 223 29.19 35.04 -13.48
CA GLU A 223 28.40 36.13 -12.87
C GLU A 223 27.71 35.68 -11.58
N LEU A 224 27.68 34.37 -11.32
CA LEU A 224 27.11 33.77 -10.12
C LEU A 224 28.12 32.83 -9.43
N ALA A 225 28.41 33.11 -8.16
CA ALA A 225 29.35 32.31 -7.38
C ALA A 225 28.82 30.86 -7.20
N PRO A 226 29.68 29.83 -7.18
CA PRO A 226 29.24 28.43 -7.08
C PRO A 226 28.31 28.14 -5.88
N ALA A 227 28.59 28.75 -4.73
CA ALA A 227 27.76 28.57 -3.52
C ALA A 227 26.37 29.18 -3.67
N GLU A 228 26.26 30.33 -4.34
CA GLU A 228 24.99 31.02 -4.59
C GLU A 228 24.18 30.29 -5.65
N TYR A 229 24.82 29.83 -6.72
CA TYR A 229 24.23 28.95 -7.71
C TYR A 229 23.61 27.70 -7.06
N GLN A 230 24.39 26.97 -6.24
CA GLN A 230 23.89 25.77 -5.58
C GLN A 230 22.69 26.08 -4.66
N THR A 231 22.74 27.18 -3.92
CA THR A 231 21.67 27.59 -3.02
C THR A 231 20.38 27.90 -3.80
N GLN A 232 20.49 28.65 -4.90
CA GLN A 232 19.34 29.02 -5.73
C GLN A 232 18.76 27.81 -6.47
N SER A 233 19.61 26.96 -7.06
CA SER A 233 19.18 25.73 -7.72
C SER A 233 18.47 24.76 -6.75
N ASN A 234 19.00 24.60 -5.52
CA ASN A 234 18.36 23.78 -4.50
C ASN A 234 17.00 24.34 -4.07
N SER A 235 16.90 25.66 -3.90
CA SER A 235 15.63 26.33 -3.56
C SER A 235 14.59 26.17 -4.68
N LEU A 236 15.02 26.28 -5.93
CA LEU A 236 14.18 26.07 -7.10
C LEU A 236 13.67 24.61 -7.18
N GLN A 237 14.56 23.65 -6.94
CA GLN A 237 14.22 22.22 -6.89
C GLN A 237 13.21 21.91 -5.77
N ALA A 238 13.42 22.47 -4.57
CA ALA A 238 12.47 22.30 -3.45
C ALA A 238 11.09 22.88 -3.80
N SER A 239 11.06 24.05 -4.44
CA SER A 239 9.83 24.68 -4.91
C SER A 239 9.12 23.84 -5.98
N TRP A 240 9.88 23.21 -6.89
CA TRP A 240 9.34 22.29 -7.89
C TRP A 240 8.68 21.06 -7.24
N ILE A 241 9.34 20.41 -6.28
CA ILE A 241 8.79 19.22 -5.60
C ILE A 241 7.43 19.54 -4.93
N VAL A 242 7.29 20.71 -4.31
CA VAL A 242 6.03 21.16 -3.71
C VAL A 242 4.98 21.45 -4.79
N ALA A 243 5.37 22.10 -5.90
CA ALA A 243 4.44 22.39 -6.99
C ALA A 243 3.92 21.11 -7.67
N GLU A 244 4.80 20.12 -7.84
CA GLU A 244 4.49 18.81 -8.43
C GLU A 244 3.54 18.01 -7.52
N SER A 245 3.76 18.00 -6.20
CA SER A 245 2.86 17.30 -5.26
C SER A 245 1.46 17.92 -5.24
N VAL A 246 1.36 19.25 -5.29
CA VAL A 246 0.07 19.96 -5.38
C VAL A 246 -0.66 19.62 -6.68
N LEU A 247 0.06 19.50 -7.81
CA LEU A 247 -0.53 19.10 -9.09
C LEU A 247 -1.00 17.64 -9.06
N ILE A 248 -0.22 16.73 -8.48
CA ILE A 248 -0.64 15.32 -8.29
C ILE A 248 -1.94 15.26 -7.50
N GLU A 249 -2.04 16.01 -6.39
CA GLU A 249 -3.26 16.03 -5.58
C GLU A 249 -4.47 16.58 -6.36
N SER A 250 -4.30 17.70 -7.07
CA SER A 250 -5.41 18.34 -7.80
C SER A 250 -5.93 17.44 -8.93
N LEU A 251 -5.04 16.87 -9.74
CA LEU A 251 -5.39 15.95 -10.83
C LEU A 251 -5.96 14.65 -10.30
N THR A 252 -5.49 14.15 -9.16
CA THR A 252 -6.08 12.98 -8.50
C THR A 252 -7.54 13.27 -8.13
N ARG A 253 -7.86 14.43 -7.54
CA ARG A 253 -9.26 14.79 -7.22
C ARG A 253 -10.13 14.87 -8.47
N GLN A 254 -9.60 15.45 -9.54
CA GLN A 254 -10.29 15.51 -10.83
C GLN A 254 -10.59 14.10 -11.38
N GLU A 255 -9.59 13.22 -11.37
CA GLU A 255 -9.72 11.84 -11.84
C GLU A 255 -10.78 11.06 -11.02
N LEU A 256 -10.71 11.15 -9.69
CA LEU A 256 -11.67 10.47 -8.81
C LEU A 256 -13.10 11.00 -8.96
N ALA A 257 -13.28 12.29 -9.24
CA ALA A 257 -14.60 12.86 -9.54
C ALA A 257 -15.23 12.21 -10.79
N GLY A 258 -14.40 11.81 -11.77
CA GLY A 258 -14.83 11.08 -12.97
C GLY A 258 -15.29 9.64 -12.69
N TYR A 259 -14.81 9.01 -11.62
CA TYR A 259 -15.25 7.66 -11.24
C TYR A 259 -16.63 7.68 -10.58
N SER A 260 -16.91 8.70 -9.78
CA SER A 260 -18.21 8.86 -9.11
C SER A 260 -19.36 9.13 -10.08
N THR A 261 -19.10 9.81 -11.20
CA THR A 261 -20.10 10.09 -12.25
C THR A 261 -20.38 8.89 -13.17
N GLY A 262 -19.46 7.92 -13.26
CA GLY A 262 -19.70 6.66 -13.98
C GLY A 262 -20.62 5.69 -13.23
N SER A 263 -20.56 5.66 -11.89
CA SER A 263 -21.45 4.80 -11.08
C SER A 263 -22.90 5.27 -11.06
N THR A 264 -23.18 6.57 -11.18
CA THR A 264 -24.56 7.11 -11.14
C THR A 264 -25.34 6.90 -12.44
N VAL A 265 -24.66 6.72 -13.58
CA VAL A 265 -25.34 6.45 -14.87
C VAL A 265 -25.73 4.97 -15.00
N GLY A 266 -25.01 4.05 -14.32
CA GLY A 266 -25.35 2.62 -14.28
C GLY A 266 -26.56 2.28 -13.40
N GLU A 267 -26.79 3.04 -12.33
CA GLU A 267 -27.90 2.79 -11.39
C GLU A 267 -29.23 3.39 -11.89
N ALA A 268 -29.19 4.44 -12.72
CA ALA A 268 -30.37 5.01 -13.36
C ALA A 268 -30.92 4.16 -14.52
N ALA A 269 -30.10 3.28 -15.12
CA ALA A 269 -30.53 2.40 -16.21
C ALA A 269 -31.27 1.13 -15.71
N ASP A 270 -31.05 0.73 -14.46
CA ASP A 270 -31.64 -0.48 -13.86
C ASP A 270 -32.96 -0.23 -13.11
N THR A 271 -33.50 1.00 -13.12
CA THR A 271 -34.79 1.34 -12.48
C THR A 271 -35.96 1.42 -13.47
N THR A 272 -35.77 1.05 -14.75
CA THR A 272 -36.84 1.06 -15.77
C THR A 272 -36.87 -0.18 -16.66
N ALA A 273 -36.90 -1.37 -16.05
CA ALA A 273 -37.31 -2.61 -16.73
C ALA A 273 -38.11 -3.53 -15.81
#